data_AF-A0A535A1H1-F1
#
_entry.id   AF-A0A535A1H1-F1
#
_cell.length_a   1.000
_cell.length_b   1.000
_cell.length_c   1.000
_cell.angle_alpha   90.00
_cell.angle_beta   90.00
_cell.angle_gamma   90.00
#
_symmetry.space_group_name_H-M   'P 1'
#
loop_
_entity.id
_entity.type
_entity.pdbx_description
1 polymer ?
#
loop_
_entity_poly.entity_id
_entity_poly.type
_entity_poly.pdbx_seq_one_letter_code
_entity_poly.pdbx_strand_id
1 'polypeptide(L)'
;MQRLRFPRLPPDGEFEPTSPAPPPEVPALLLGRREFLAGLGAVLVALASPFTRLRQVYAAAHGRFFTAHEFATLEALCDRILPADRDPGARDLGAATYIERLLTAFDRPVPLIFAGGPFSNRNPFPDNGTGTPSSKRPRDAFRRFIRLTRWQRLRWRAELFGSDHVTGAAFNDAAAGGRLPGLRQIYREGLRKVDGTARSMAGAPYTELSSDQQDAILATLDRTVFKPDARRGMSFVD
;
A
#
# COMPACT_ATOMS: atom_id res chain seq x y z
N MET A 1 -33.01 73.60 42.02
CA MET A 1 -33.25 73.56 40.56
C MET A 1 -32.17 74.38 39.85
N GLN A 2 -31.08 73.74 39.41
CA GLN A 2 -30.03 74.38 38.60
C GLN A 2 -30.42 74.28 37.12
N ARG A 3 -30.56 75.41 36.42
CA ARG A 3 -30.78 75.46 34.97
C ARG A 3 -29.45 75.30 34.25
N LEU A 4 -29.30 74.22 33.48
CA LEU A 4 -28.19 73.99 32.57
C LEU A 4 -28.28 74.95 31.37
N ARG A 5 -27.18 75.63 31.04
CA ARG A 5 -27.01 76.40 29.79
C ARG A 5 -26.29 75.52 28.77
N PHE A 6 -26.88 75.34 27.59
CA PHE A 6 -26.22 74.71 26.45
C PHE A 6 -25.47 75.75 25.60
N PRO A 7 -24.30 75.41 25.01
CA PRO A 7 -23.62 76.26 24.04
C PRO A 7 -24.38 76.32 22.71
N ARG A 8 -24.34 77.48 22.03
CA ARG A 8 -24.93 77.69 20.70
C ARG A 8 -24.04 77.07 19.61
N LEU A 9 -24.66 76.42 18.61
CA LEU A 9 -23.98 75.98 17.39
C LEU A 9 -23.49 77.18 16.55
N PRO A 10 -22.35 77.06 15.84
CA PRO A 10 -21.91 78.04 14.84
C PRO A 10 -22.89 78.12 13.65
N PRO A 11 -23.07 79.30 13.04
CA PRO A 11 -23.83 79.42 11.80
C PRO A 11 -22.96 78.98 10.61
N ASP A 12 -23.60 78.30 9.67
CA ASP A 12 -23.18 78.11 8.28
C ASP A 12 -21.84 77.37 8.07
N GLY A 13 -21.82 76.09 8.48
CA GLY A 13 -20.87 75.11 7.95
C GLY A 13 -21.45 74.47 6.69
N GLU A 14 -20.81 74.68 5.55
CA GLU A 14 -21.09 73.99 4.30
C GLU A 14 -21.04 72.46 4.52
N PHE A 15 -22.18 71.79 4.38
CA PHE A 15 -22.24 70.33 4.33
C PHE A 15 -21.73 69.88 2.97
N GLU A 16 -20.42 69.67 2.85
CA GLU A 16 -19.85 68.92 1.75
C GLU A 16 -20.31 67.45 1.91
N PRO A 17 -21.10 66.86 0.99
CA PRO A 17 -21.49 65.48 1.12
C PRO A 17 -20.26 64.60 0.83
N THR A 18 -19.55 64.21 1.90
CA THR A 18 -18.56 63.13 1.83
C THR A 18 -19.24 61.87 1.34
N SER A 19 -18.97 61.47 0.09
CA SER A 19 -19.30 60.14 -0.41
C SER A 19 -18.78 59.10 0.58
N PRO A 20 -19.60 58.11 0.99
CA PRO A 20 -19.14 57.09 1.91
C PRO A 20 -17.97 56.33 1.28
N ALA A 21 -16.90 56.14 2.05
CA ALA A 21 -15.75 55.33 1.66
C ALA A 21 -16.22 53.92 1.23
N PRO A 22 -15.61 53.33 0.18
CA PRO A 22 -15.95 51.97 -0.23
C PRO A 22 -15.68 51.00 0.95
N PRO A 23 -16.54 50.00 1.17
CA PRO A 23 -16.31 49.01 2.21
C PRO A 23 -14.98 48.29 1.96
N PRO A 24 -14.29 47.83 3.03
CA PRO A 24 -13.07 47.05 2.87
C PRO A 24 -13.36 45.81 2.03
N GLU A 25 -12.55 45.58 0.99
CA GLU A 25 -12.59 44.36 0.20
C GLU A 25 -12.25 43.18 1.10
N VAL A 26 -13.28 42.49 1.58
CA VAL A 26 -13.14 41.18 2.20
C VAL A 26 -12.79 40.24 1.05
N PRO A 27 -11.65 39.53 1.05
CA PRO A 27 -11.38 38.53 0.04
C PRO A 27 -12.41 37.42 0.19
N ALA A 28 -13.51 37.53 -0.56
CA ALA A 28 -14.44 36.45 -0.75
C ALA A 28 -13.68 35.37 -1.49
N LEU A 29 -13.31 34.30 -0.78
CA LEU A 29 -12.96 33.03 -1.38
C LEU A 29 -14.17 32.57 -2.20
N LEU A 30 -14.25 33.01 -3.45
CA LEU A 30 -15.26 32.62 -4.43
C LEU A 30 -14.98 31.18 -4.86
N LEU A 31 -15.14 30.21 -3.95
CA LEU A 31 -15.26 28.83 -4.39
C LEU A 31 -16.57 28.71 -5.16
N GLY A 32 -16.49 28.31 -6.42
CA GLY A 32 -17.68 28.00 -7.20
C GLY A 32 -18.48 26.87 -6.53
N ARG A 33 -19.80 26.84 -6.72
CA ARG A 33 -20.67 25.76 -6.16
C ARG A 33 -20.14 24.35 -6.48
N ARG A 34 -19.51 24.15 -7.64
CA ARG A 34 -18.90 22.87 -8.05
C ARG A 34 -17.61 22.56 -7.29
N GLU A 35 -16.79 23.56 -7.01
CA GLU A 35 -15.56 23.41 -6.22
C GLU A 35 -15.89 23.19 -4.74
N PHE A 36 -16.92 23.88 -4.23
CA PHE A 36 -17.46 23.65 -2.89
C PHE A 36 -18.03 22.23 -2.74
N LEU A 37 -18.83 21.75 -3.69
CA LEU A 37 -19.36 20.38 -3.65
C LEU A 37 -18.27 19.32 -3.84
N ALA A 38 -17.26 19.57 -4.69
CA ALA A 38 -16.11 18.69 -4.84
C ALA A 38 -15.27 18.65 -3.54
N GLY A 39 -15.05 19.81 -2.91
CA GLY A 39 -14.34 19.93 -1.64
C GLY A 39 -15.08 19.26 -0.48
N LEU A 40 -16.40 19.50 -0.37
CA LEU A 40 -17.26 18.86 0.63
C LEU A 40 -17.29 17.33 0.43
N GLY A 41 -17.39 16.88 -0.82
CA GLY A 41 -17.32 15.46 -1.17
C GLY A 41 -16.00 14.83 -0.75
N ALA A 42 -14.86 15.49 -1.01
CA ALA A 42 -13.55 15.02 -0.58
C ALA A 42 -13.40 14.96 0.94
N VAL A 43 -13.92 15.95 1.67
CA VAL A 43 -13.91 15.99 3.15
C VAL A 43 -14.77 14.89 3.75
N LEU A 44 -15.99 14.68 3.23
CA LEU A 44 -16.88 13.62 3.70
C LEU A 44 -16.30 12.23 3.41
N VAL A 45 -15.67 12.03 2.25
CA VAL A 45 -14.95 10.79 1.93
C VAL A 45 -13.76 10.59 2.87
N ALA A 46 -13.02 11.64 3.21
CA ALA A 46 -11.91 11.57 4.16
C ALA A 46 -12.38 11.23 5.59
N LEU A 47 -13.49 11.82 6.05
CA LEU A 47 -14.07 11.57 7.37
C LEU A 47 -14.70 10.18 7.50
N ALA A 48 -15.29 9.65 6.42
CA ALA A 48 -15.88 8.31 6.39
C ALA A 48 -14.85 7.20 6.13
N SER A 49 -13.63 7.56 5.72
CA SER A 49 -12.58 6.58 5.44
C SER A 49 -11.91 6.11 6.73
N PRO A 50 -11.84 4.79 7.01
CA PRO A 50 -11.01 4.32 8.09
C PRO A 50 -9.56 4.75 7.83
N PHE A 51 -8.84 5.15 8.87
CA PHE A 51 -7.45 5.65 8.79
C PHE A 51 -6.51 4.73 7.97
N THR A 52 -6.82 3.43 7.92
CA THR A 52 -6.14 2.42 7.09
C THR A 52 -6.32 2.66 5.58
N ARG A 53 -7.52 3.03 5.10
CA ARG A 53 -7.77 3.37 3.69
C ARG A 53 -7.00 4.62 3.28
N LEU A 54 -6.97 5.66 4.12
CA LEU A 54 -6.20 6.87 3.86
C LEU A 54 -4.70 6.58 3.75
N ARG A 55 -4.15 5.76 4.66
CA ARG A 55 -2.75 5.32 4.59
C ARG A 55 -2.45 4.50 3.33
N GLN A 56 -3.36 3.63 2.90
CA GLN A 56 -3.21 2.85 1.66
C GLN A 56 -3.24 3.76 0.42
N VAL A 57 -4.12 4.75 0.37
CA VAL A 57 -4.16 5.75 -0.71
C VAL A 57 -2.86 6.56 -0.72
N TYR A 58 -2.37 6.99 0.45
CA TYR A 58 -1.10 7.68 0.58
C TYR A 58 0.07 6.80 0.09
N ALA A 59 0.14 5.54 0.51
CA ALA A 59 1.16 4.59 0.05
C ALA A 59 1.11 4.44 -1.48
N ALA A 60 -0.09 4.27 -2.06
CA ALA A 60 -0.28 4.19 -3.50
C ALA A 60 0.17 5.48 -4.22
N ALA A 61 -0.12 6.65 -3.66
CA ALA A 61 0.35 7.94 -4.18
C ALA A 61 1.89 8.06 -4.17
N HIS A 62 2.57 7.35 -3.26
CA HIS A 62 4.03 7.25 -3.18
C HIS A 62 4.58 6.03 -3.94
N GLY A 63 3.76 5.39 -4.78
CA GLY A 63 4.17 4.24 -5.59
C GLY A 63 4.43 2.95 -4.80
N ARG A 64 3.91 2.84 -3.58
CA ARG A 64 4.01 1.64 -2.72
C ARG A 64 2.69 0.88 -2.68
N PHE A 65 2.75 -0.44 -2.59
CA PHE A 65 1.55 -1.26 -2.45
C PHE A 65 1.12 -1.41 -1.00
N PHE A 66 2.10 -1.67 -0.11
CA PHE A 66 1.88 -1.69 1.33
C PHE A 66 2.10 -0.32 1.95
N THR A 67 1.32 -0.02 2.99
CA THR A 67 1.67 1.06 3.92
C THR A 67 2.97 0.73 4.66
N ALA A 68 3.62 1.73 5.26
CA ALA A 68 4.82 1.50 6.08
C ALA A 68 4.57 0.48 7.21
N HIS A 69 3.40 0.55 7.85
CA HIS A 69 3.00 -0.39 8.90
C HIS A 69 2.80 -1.80 8.35
N GLU A 70 2.01 -1.96 7.28
CA GLU A 70 1.77 -3.26 6.64
C GLU A 70 3.07 -3.91 6.19
N PHE A 71 3.99 -3.14 5.61
CA PHE A 71 5.30 -3.65 5.19
C PHE A 71 6.15 -4.09 6.38
N ALA A 72 6.18 -3.30 7.47
CA ALA A 72 6.90 -3.66 8.69
C ALA A 72 6.32 -4.92 9.35
N THR A 73 4.99 -5.07 9.36
CA THR A 73 4.32 -6.29 9.83
C THR A 73 4.71 -7.49 8.96
N LEU A 74 4.72 -7.34 7.63
CA LEU A 74 5.13 -8.40 6.70
C LEU A 74 6.59 -8.80 6.92
N GLU A 75 7.48 -7.83 7.07
CA GLU A 75 8.90 -8.09 7.32
C GLU A 75 9.11 -8.81 8.65
N ALA A 76 8.44 -8.37 9.72
CA ALA A 76 8.50 -9.04 11.02
C ALA A 76 7.97 -10.49 10.94
N LEU A 77 6.87 -10.74 10.22
CA LEU A 77 6.35 -12.09 9.98
C LEU A 77 7.36 -12.97 9.23
N CYS A 78 7.91 -12.47 8.12
CA CYS A 78 8.92 -13.22 7.36
C CYS A 78 10.15 -13.54 8.23
N ASP A 79 10.58 -12.61 9.07
CA ASP A 79 11.72 -12.75 10.00
C ASP A 79 11.46 -13.78 11.13
N ARG A 80 10.20 -14.14 11.40
CA ARG A 80 9.83 -15.27 12.29
C ARG A 80 9.75 -16.59 11.55
N ILE A 81 9.33 -16.59 10.28
CA ILE A 81 9.29 -17.79 9.44
C ILE A 81 10.71 -18.27 9.08
N LEU A 82 11.61 -17.33 8.75
CA LEU A 82 13.01 -17.60 8.42
C LEU A 82 13.91 -16.65 9.22
N PRO A 83 14.17 -16.95 10.51
CA PRO A 83 15.07 -16.14 11.33
C PRO A 83 16.51 -16.24 10.83
N ALA A 84 17.31 -15.21 11.10
CA ALA A 84 18.75 -15.27 10.85
C ALA A 84 19.43 -16.22 11.84
N ASP A 85 20.37 -17.02 11.35
CA ASP A 85 21.21 -17.88 12.18
C ASP A 85 22.70 -17.72 11.79
N ARG A 86 23.40 -18.80 11.48
CA ARG A 86 24.72 -18.74 10.83
C ARG A 86 24.63 -18.22 9.39
N ASP A 87 23.45 -18.35 8.78
CA ASP A 87 23.10 -17.90 7.44
C ASP A 87 22.09 -16.72 7.53
N PRO A 88 21.98 -15.89 6.48
CA PRO A 88 21.10 -14.71 6.48
C PRO A 88 19.62 -15.05 6.61
N GLY A 89 18.89 -14.29 7.42
CA GLY A 89 17.44 -14.47 7.62
C GLY A 89 16.58 -13.84 6.52
N ALA A 90 15.26 -13.96 6.63
CA ALA A 90 14.30 -13.42 5.65
C ALA A 90 14.43 -11.91 5.44
N ARG A 91 14.73 -11.15 6.51
CA ARG A 91 14.99 -9.70 6.41
C ARG A 91 16.22 -9.42 5.55
N ASP A 92 17.33 -10.11 5.82
CA ASP A 92 18.59 -9.93 5.07
C ASP A 92 18.48 -10.36 3.61
N LEU A 93 17.69 -11.41 3.36
CA LEU A 93 17.38 -11.88 2.00
C LEU A 93 16.36 -10.98 1.27
N GLY A 94 15.72 -10.04 1.96
CA GLY A 94 14.74 -9.13 1.40
C GLY A 94 13.43 -9.81 1.02
N ALA A 95 12.99 -10.84 1.75
CA ALA A 95 11.79 -11.62 1.45
C ALA A 95 10.52 -10.76 1.31
N ALA A 96 10.27 -9.85 2.27
CA ALA A 96 9.12 -8.92 2.21
C ALA A 96 9.17 -7.99 0.99
N THR A 97 10.37 -7.52 0.62
CA THR A 97 10.58 -6.71 -0.59
C THR A 97 10.29 -7.52 -1.85
N TYR A 98 10.71 -8.79 -1.89
CA TYR A 98 10.42 -9.69 -3.00
C TYR A 98 8.92 -9.95 -3.15
N ILE A 99 8.23 -10.20 -2.04
CA ILE A 99 6.77 -10.36 -2.01
C ILE A 99 6.08 -9.10 -2.56
N GLU A 100 6.42 -7.91 -2.07
CA GLU A 100 5.82 -6.66 -2.57
C GLU A 100 6.10 -6.47 -4.07
N ARG A 101 7.30 -6.81 -4.55
CA ARG A 101 7.65 -6.78 -5.99
C ARG A 101 6.82 -7.73 -6.82
N LEU A 102 6.55 -8.94 -6.33
CA LEU A 102 5.68 -9.90 -7.01
C LEU A 102 4.24 -9.40 -7.04
N LEU A 103 3.74 -8.91 -5.90
CA LEU A 103 2.39 -8.35 -5.80
C LEU A 103 2.21 -7.17 -6.76
N THR A 104 3.24 -6.35 -6.94
CA THR A 104 3.26 -5.18 -7.84
C THR A 104 3.76 -5.48 -9.25
N ALA A 105 3.93 -6.76 -9.62
CA ALA A 105 4.58 -7.12 -10.88
C ALA A 105 3.90 -6.52 -12.13
N PHE A 106 2.58 -6.33 -12.12
CA PHE A 106 1.82 -5.75 -13.24
C PHE A 106 1.69 -4.23 -13.22
N ASP A 107 2.29 -3.53 -12.26
CA ASP A 107 2.27 -2.07 -12.21
C ASP A 107 3.28 -1.45 -13.20
N ARG A 108 3.97 -2.31 -13.97
CA ARG A 108 4.92 -1.96 -15.03
C ARG A 108 4.42 -2.45 -16.40
N PRO A 109 4.83 -1.79 -17.52
CA PRO A 109 4.42 -2.20 -18.87
C PRO A 109 4.85 -3.63 -19.24
N VAL A 110 6.05 -4.03 -18.84
CA VAL A 110 6.51 -5.42 -18.88
C VAL A 110 6.42 -5.96 -17.46
N PRO A 111 5.56 -6.96 -17.21
CA PRO A 111 5.35 -7.43 -15.86
C PRO A 111 6.57 -8.19 -15.34
N LEU A 112 6.93 -7.93 -14.09
CA LEU A 112 8.13 -8.48 -13.45
C LEU A 112 7.93 -9.93 -12.97
N ILE A 113 7.47 -10.80 -13.86
CA ILE A 113 7.10 -12.19 -13.55
C ILE A 113 8.22 -13.17 -13.96
N PHE A 114 8.61 -13.17 -15.23
CA PHE A 114 9.67 -14.03 -15.72
C PHE A 114 10.89 -13.20 -16.09
N ALA A 115 11.94 -13.33 -15.26
CA ALA A 115 13.26 -12.80 -15.57
C ALA A 115 13.83 -13.53 -16.79
N GLY A 116 14.70 -12.86 -17.53
CA GLY A 116 15.42 -13.44 -18.65
C GLY A 116 16.37 -14.54 -18.18
N GLY A 117 16.63 -15.50 -19.06
CA GLY A 117 17.62 -16.56 -18.85
C GLY A 117 18.77 -16.47 -19.85
N PRO A 118 19.82 -17.30 -19.68
CA PRO A 118 19.98 -18.28 -18.59
C PRO A 118 20.87 -17.77 -17.43
N PHE A 119 21.54 -16.63 -17.57
CA PHE A 119 22.59 -16.22 -16.62
C PHE A 119 22.27 -14.95 -15.83
N SER A 120 22.57 -14.96 -14.53
CA SER A 120 22.40 -13.84 -13.59
C SER A 120 23.68 -13.02 -13.35
N ASN A 121 24.77 -13.32 -14.06
CA ASN A 121 26.10 -12.74 -13.85
C ASN A 121 26.70 -12.95 -12.44
N ARG A 122 26.09 -13.80 -11.59
CA ARG A 122 26.62 -14.10 -10.25
C ARG A 122 27.82 -15.04 -10.30
N ASN A 123 27.81 -15.99 -11.24
CA ASN A 123 28.90 -16.95 -11.43
C ASN A 123 29.73 -16.59 -12.69
N PRO A 124 31.06 -16.45 -12.59
CA PRO A 124 31.92 -16.32 -13.76
C PRO A 124 31.96 -17.61 -14.59
N PHE A 125 32.42 -17.50 -15.84
CA PHE A 125 32.77 -18.68 -16.62
C PHE A 125 33.99 -19.37 -16.01
N PRO A 126 34.09 -20.71 -16.04
CA PRO A 126 35.32 -21.40 -15.68
C PRO A 126 36.42 -21.08 -16.69
N ASP A 127 37.66 -21.06 -16.23
CA ASP A 127 38.82 -21.12 -17.11
C ASP A 127 38.92 -22.53 -17.73
N ASN A 128 39.09 -22.60 -19.04
CA ASN A 128 39.05 -23.87 -19.77
C ASN A 128 40.28 -24.76 -19.52
N GLY A 129 41.39 -24.21 -19.02
CA GLY A 129 42.61 -24.96 -18.72
C GLY A 129 42.67 -25.42 -17.27
N THR A 130 42.25 -24.58 -16.32
CA THR A 130 42.37 -24.86 -14.88
C THR A 130 41.06 -25.28 -14.20
N GLY A 131 39.91 -25.03 -14.84
CA GLY A 131 38.59 -25.24 -14.23
C GLY A 131 38.24 -24.24 -13.12
N THR A 132 39.13 -23.30 -12.78
CA THR A 132 38.91 -22.30 -11.73
C THR A 132 38.05 -21.14 -12.26
N PRO A 133 37.37 -20.37 -11.39
CA PRO A 133 36.63 -19.17 -11.80
C PRO A 133 37.49 -18.19 -12.61
N SER A 134 37.04 -17.80 -13.80
CA SER A 134 37.73 -16.78 -14.62
C SER A 134 37.28 -15.35 -14.28
N SER A 135 37.93 -14.35 -14.87
CA SER A 135 37.50 -12.94 -14.81
C SER A 135 36.32 -12.62 -15.74
N LYS A 136 35.97 -13.52 -16.67
CA LYS A 136 34.88 -13.33 -17.64
C LYS A 136 33.57 -13.76 -17.00
N ARG A 137 32.56 -12.89 -17.07
CA ARG A 137 31.20 -13.21 -16.61
C ARG A 137 30.16 -13.09 -17.72
N PRO A 138 29.10 -13.90 -17.69
CA PRO A 138 27.98 -13.75 -18.61
C PRO A 138 27.23 -12.43 -18.35
N ARG A 139 26.50 -11.95 -19.36
CA ARG A 139 25.57 -10.83 -19.18
C ARG A 139 24.49 -11.20 -18.16
N ASP A 140 24.08 -10.24 -17.34
CA ASP A 140 22.98 -10.39 -16.40
C ASP A 140 21.63 -10.34 -17.15
N ALA A 141 21.20 -11.50 -17.65
CA ALA A 141 19.94 -11.64 -18.36
C ALA A 141 18.73 -11.49 -17.42
N PHE A 142 18.94 -11.69 -16.10
CA PHE A 142 17.88 -11.62 -15.10
C PHE A 142 17.38 -10.19 -14.90
N ARG A 143 18.15 -9.17 -15.33
CA ARG A 143 17.70 -7.76 -15.38
C ARG A 143 16.64 -7.48 -16.42
N ARG A 144 16.46 -8.35 -17.42
CA ARG A 144 15.52 -8.15 -18.52
C ARG A 144 14.35 -9.11 -18.40
N PHE A 145 13.14 -8.60 -18.18
CA PHE A 145 11.95 -9.43 -18.04
C PHE A 145 11.34 -9.78 -19.41
N ILE A 146 10.85 -11.01 -19.51
CA ILE A 146 10.22 -11.55 -20.72
C ILE A 146 8.74 -11.20 -20.74
N ARG A 147 8.23 -10.81 -21.91
CA ARG A 147 6.81 -10.51 -22.08
C ARG A 147 5.99 -11.80 -21.99
N LEU A 148 4.99 -11.79 -21.13
CA LEU A 148 4.06 -12.90 -20.98
C LEU A 148 3.18 -13.08 -22.22
N THR A 149 2.93 -14.34 -22.58
CA THR A 149 1.89 -14.72 -23.55
C THR A 149 0.50 -14.32 -23.05
N ARG A 150 -0.52 -14.34 -23.92
CA ARG A 150 -1.91 -14.03 -23.54
C ARG A 150 -2.38 -14.87 -22.35
N TRP A 151 -2.13 -16.18 -22.38
CA TRP A 151 -2.56 -17.11 -21.33
C TRP A 151 -1.79 -16.94 -20.03
N GLN A 152 -0.47 -16.79 -20.10
CA GLN A 152 0.34 -16.51 -18.91
C GLN A 152 -0.08 -15.19 -18.26
N ARG A 153 -0.34 -14.16 -19.06
CA ARG A 153 -0.84 -12.86 -18.58
C ARG A 153 -2.19 -13.02 -17.90
N LEU A 154 -3.14 -13.73 -18.52
CA LEU A 154 -4.46 -13.96 -17.94
C LEU A 154 -4.35 -14.67 -16.59
N ARG A 155 -3.58 -15.77 -16.55
CA ARG A 155 -3.35 -16.58 -15.33
C ARG A 155 -2.72 -15.76 -14.22
N TRP A 156 -1.62 -15.06 -14.48
CA TRP A 156 -0.92 -14.27 -13.46
C TRP A 156 -1.70 -13.06 -12.98
N ARG A 157 -2.49 -12.43 -13.86
CA ARG A 157 -3.43 -11.39 -13.42
C ARG A 157 -4.50 -11.98 -12.50
N ALA A 158 -5.08 -13.12 -12.85
CA ALA A 158 -6.06 -13.78 -11.99
C ALA A 158 -5.46 -14.15 -10.62
N GLU A 159 -4.21 -14.62 -10.60
CA GLU A 159 -3.48 -14.89 -9.35
C GLU A 159 -3.30 -13.64 -8.49
N LEU A 160 -2.89 -12.52 -9.08
CA LEU A 160 -2.58 -11.31 -8.31
C LEU A 160 -3.83 -10.51 -7.90
N PHE A 161 -4.83 -10.43 -8.79
CA PHE A 161 -6.00 -9.58 -8.63
C PHE A 161 -7.27 -10.36 -8.26
N GLY A 162 -7.29 -11.68 -8.44
CA GLY A 162 -8.47 -12.52 -8.30
C GLY A 162 -9.23 -12.68 -9.61
N SER A 163 -9.96 -13.77 -9.77
CA SER A 163 -10.67 -14.11 -11.01
C SER A 163 -11.78 -13.11 -11.37
N ASP A 164 -12.53 -12.61 -10.37
CA ASP A 164 -13.59 -11.62 -10.55
C ASP A 164 -13.11 -10.27 -11.09
N HIS A 165 -11.83 -9.94 -10.86
CA HIS A 165 -11.24 -8.66 -11.27
C HIS A 165 -10.49 -8.75 -12.61
N VAL A 166 -10.55 -9.91 -13.27
CA VAL A 166 -9.85 -10.15 -14.54
C VAL A 166 -10.82 -10.76 -15.54
N THR A 167 -11.21 -9.96 -16.54
CA THR A 167 -12.08 -10.41 -17.62
C THR A 167 -11.54 -11.68 -18.28
N GLY A 168 -12.37 -12.71 -18.33
CA GLY A 168 -12.03 -14.01 -18.91
C GLY A 168 -11.25 -14.95 -17.98
N ALA A 169 -10.94 -14.57 -16.74
CA ALA A 169 -10.29 -15.45 -15.78
C ALA A 169 -11.27 -16.36 -15.02
N ALA A 170 -12.53 -15.93 -14.88
CA ALA A 170 -13.54 -16.65 -14.09
C ALA A 170 -14.16 -17.88 -14.79
N PHE A 171 -13.73 -18.20 -16.01
CA PHE A 171 -14.39 -19.22 -16.86
C PHE A 171 -14.46 -20.61 -16.23
N ASN A 172 -13.50 -20.95 -15.36
CA ASN A 172 -13.43 -22.26 -14.71
C ASN A 172 -13.82 -22.20 -13.22
N ASP A 173 -14.40 -21.09 -12.76
CA ASP A 173 -14.50 -20.87 -11.32
C ASP A 173 -15.41 -21.86 -10.61
N ALA A 174 -16.52 -22.22 -11.24
CA ALA A 174 -17.45 -23.21 -10.72
C ALA A 174 -16.80 -24.60 -10.59
N ALA A 175 -16.07 -25.04 -11.63
CA ALA A 175 -15.43 -26.35 -11.63
C ALA A 175 -14.18 -26.41 -10.74
N ALA A 176 -13.54 -25.28 -10.47
CA ALA A 176 -12.37 -25.16 -9.60
C ALA A 176 -12.71 -24.94 -8.12
N GLY A 177 -13.97 -25.08 -7.70
CA GLY A 177 -14.36 -24.98 -6.28
C GLY A 177 -14.69 -23.55 -5.80
N GLY A 178 -15.10 -22.66 -6.70
CA GLY A 178 -15.48 -21.27 -6.38
C GLY A 178 -14.41 -20.26 -6.79
N ARG A 179 -14.65 -18.96 -6.63
CA ARG A 179 -13.77 -17.84 -7.05
C ARG A 179 -12.31 -17.99 -6.59
N LEU A 180 -11.34 -17.55 -7.41
CA LEU A 180 -9.95 -17.34 -6.99
C LEU A 180 -9.78 -16.00 -6.27
N PRO A 181 -9.46 -15.98 -4.96
CA PRO A 181 -9.01 -14.76 -4.30
C PRO A 181 -7.64 -14.32 -4.83
N GLY A 182 -7.48 -13.00 -5.01
CA GLY A 182 -6.23 -12.43 -5.49
C GLY A 182 -5.18 -12.31 -4.39
N LEU A 183 -3.92 -12.57 -4.70
CA LEU A 183 -2.82 -12.46 -3.74
C LEU A 183 -2.73 -11.07 -3.10
N ARG A 184 -2.98 -9.98 -3.85
CA ARG A 184 -3.00 -8.62 -3.27
C ARG A 184 -4.02 -8.48 -2.14
N GLN A 185 -5.21 -9.08 -2.32
CA GLN A 185 -6.26 -9.09 -1.31
C GLN A 185 -5.84 -9.93 -0.12
N ILE A 186 -5.40 -11.17 -0.38
CA ILE A 186 -4.97 -12.14 0.64
C ILE A 186 -3.93 -11.52 1.56
N TYR A 187 -2.86 -10.92 1.02
CA TYR A 187 -1.81 -10.31 1.83
C TYR A 187 -2.31 -9.13 2.67
N ARG A 188 -3.12 -8.23 2.11
CA ARG A 188 -3.67 -7.08 2.87
C ARG A 188 -4.65 -7.51 3.96
N GLU A 189 -5.43 -8.54 3.73
CA GLU A 189 -6.35 -9.08 4.72
C GLU A 189 -5.60 -9.87 5.79
N GLY A 190 -4.61 -10.67 5.39
CA GLY A 190 -3.73 -11.42 6.29
C GLY A 190 -2.99 -10.52 7.26
N LEU A 191 -2.29 -9.50 6.76
CA LEU A 191 -1.54 -8.55 7.60
C LEU A 191 -2.44 -7.78 8.57
N ARG A 192 -3.63 -7.36 8.12
CA ARG A 192 -4.62 -6.71 9.00
C ARG A 192 -5.08 -7.64 10.11
N LYS A 193 -5.26 -8.92 9.79
CA LYS A 193 -5.69 -9.93 10.74
C LYS A 193 -4.62 -10.22 11.77
N VAL A 194 -3.35 -10.33 11.34
CA VAL A 194 -2.19 -10.45 12.22
C VAL A 194 -2.15 -9.27 13.20
N ASP A 195 -2.20 -8.03 12.71
CA ASP A 195 -2.14 -6.85 13.56
C ASP A 195 -3.35 -6.74 14.49
N GLY A 196 -4.54 -7.12 14.01
CA GLY A 196 -5.75 -7.19 14.82
C GLY A 196 -5.62 -8.20 15.96
N THR A 197 -5.15 -9.43 15.67
CA THR A 197 -4.91 -10.46 16.67
C THR A 197 -3.84 -10.03 17.68
N ALA A 198 -2.77 -9.39 17.22
CA ALA A 198 -1.73 -8.84 18.08
C ALA A 198 -2.29 -7.82 19.08
N ARG A 199 -3.09 -6.87 18.61
CA ARG A 199 -3.73 -5.87 19.46
C ARG A 199 -4.71 -6.49 20.44
N SER A 200 -5.48 -7.49 20.01
CA SER A 200 -6.44 -8.17 20.88
C SER A 200 -5.78 -9.03 21.95
N MET A 201 -4.68 -9.71 21.64
CA MET A 201 -4.01 -10.65 22.57
C MET A 201 -2.97 -9.97 23.47
N ALA A 202 -2.26 -8.96 22.95
CA ALA A 202 -1.10 -8.35 23.61
C ALA A 202 -1.20 -6.83 23.76
N GLY A 203 -2.28 -6.19 23.29
CA GLY A 203 -2.53 -4.75 23.48
C GLY A 203 -1.72 -3.82 22.58
N ALA A 204 -0.85 -4.36 21.72
CA ALA A 204 0.07 -3.60 20.86
C ALA A 204 0.06 -4.15 19.42
N PRO A 205 0.46 -3.35 18.41
CA PRO A 205 0.64 -3.85 17.05
C PRO A 205 1.72 -4.94 16.99
N TYR A 206 1.62 -5.82 16.00
CA TYR A 206 2.52 -6.98 15.87
C TYR A 206 4.00 -6.60 15.83
N THR A 207 4.33 -5.46 15.21
CA THR A 207 5.70 -4.95 15.07
C THR A 207 6.32 -4.46 16.37
N GLU A 208 5.52 -4.17 17.40
CA GLU A 208 5.98 -3.70 18.71
C GLU A 208 6.09 -4.84 19.74
N LEU A 209 5.72 -6.06 19.36
CA LEU A 209 5.78 -7.23 20.23
C LEU A 209 7.18 -7.86 20.27
N SER A 210 7.49 -8.51 21.39
CA SER A 210 8.68 -9.38 21.50
C SER A 210 8.60 -10.56 20.53
N SER A 211 9.75 -11.17 20.21
CA SER A 211 9.82 -12.38 19.37
C SER A 211 8.89 -13.48 19.86
N ASP A 212 8.89 -13.75 21.16
CA ASP A 212 8.11 -14.84 21.74
C ASP A 212 6.59 -14.57 21.60
N GLN A 213 6.18 -13.31 21.74
CA GLN A 213 4.79 -12.90 21.50
C GLN A 213 4.42 -12.97 20.02
N GLN A 214 5.33 -12.59 19.12
CA GLN A 214 5.16 -12.69 17.68
C GLN A 214 4.97 -14.15 17.23
N ASP A 215 5.77 -15.06 17.80
CA ASP A 215 5.68 -16.50 17.54
C ASP A 215 4.40 -17.10 18.12
N ALA A 216 3.99 -16.70 19.32
CA ALA A 216 2.72 -17.13 19.92
C ALA A 216 1.51 -16.71 19.07
N ILE A 217 1.52 -15.49 18.52
CA ILE A 217 0.49 -15.02 17.60
C ILE A 217 0.52 -15.82 16.31
N LEU A 218 1.70 -16.04 15.71
CA LEU A 218 1.83 -16.82 14.48
C LEU A 218 1.26 -18.25 14.66
N ALA A 219 1.63 -18.91 15.76
CA ALA A 219 1.13 -20.24 16.10
C ALA A 219 -0.38 -20.28 16.38
N THR A 220 -0.97 -19.15 16.79
CA THR A 220 -2.43 -19.00 16.97
C THR A 220 -3.11 -18.82 15.62
N LEU A 221 -2.53 -17.98 14.76
CA LEU A 221 -3.05 -17.66 13.44
C LEU A 221 -3.11 -18.89 12.53
N ASP A 222 -2.06 -19.69 12.57
CA ASP A 222 -1.92 -20.95 11.83
C ASP A 222 -3.06 -21.93 12.17
N ARG A 223 -3.35 -22.11 13.46
CA ARG A 223 -4.34 -23.10 13.93
C ARG A 223 -5.79 -22.67 13.80
N THR A 224 -6.11 -21.39 13.88
CA THR A 224 -7.50 -20.95 14.14
C THR A 224 -8.02 -19.90 13.18
N VAL A 225 -7.15 -19.25 12.40
CA VAL A 225 -7.49 -17.94 11.84
C VAL A 225 -7.49 -17.96 10.31
N PHE A 226 -6.57 -18.64 9.65
CA PHE A 226 -6.56 -18.70 8.19
C PHE A 226 -7.18 -20.01 7.69
N LYS A 227 -8.30 -19.90 6.97
CA LYS A 227 -8.89 -21.06 6.29
C LYS A 227 -8.07 -21.35 5.03
N PRO A 228 -7.74 -22.62 4.75
CA PRO A 228 -7.15 -23.00 3.48
C PRO A 228 -8.01 -22.52 2.32
N ASP A 229 -7.37 -21.94 1.29
CA ASP A 229 -8.06 -21.60 0.04
C ASP A 229 -8.50 -22.90 -0.63
N ALA A 230 -9.81 -23.04 -0.92
CA ALA A 230 -10.39 -24.22 -1.55
C ALA A 230 -9.71 -24.60 -2.88
N ARG A 231 -9.07 -23.64 -3.56
CA ARG A 231 -8.30 -23.88 -4.79
C ARG A 231 -6.85 -24.28 -4.55
N ARG A 232 -6.24 -23.80 -3.48
CA ARG A 232 -4.78 -23.96 -3.24
C ARG A 232 -4.47 -25.06 -2.25
N GLY A 233 -5.43 -25.40 -1.38
CA GLY A 233 -5.22 -26.33 -0.27
C GLY A 233 -4.30 -25.79 0.84
N MET A 234 -3.85 -24.54 0.73
CA MET A 234 -2.92 -23.87 1.66
C MET A 234 -3.58 -22.62 2.26
N SER A 235 -3.24 -22.28 3.50
CA SER A 235 -3.68 -21.06 4.17
C SER A 235 -2.80 -19.86 3.79
N PHE A 236 -2.91 -18.73 4.51
CA PHE A 236 -2.03 -17.57 4.32
C PHE A 236 -0.62 -17.81 4.89
N VAL A 237 -0.50 -18.70 5.88
CA VAL A 237 0.74 -18.96 6.62
C VAL A 237 1.48 -20.19 6.08
N ASP A 238 0.75 -21.13 5.46
CA ASP A 238 1.29 -22.31 4.75
C ASP A 238 1.91 -21.95 3.39
#